data_AF-A0A511MFQ9-F1
#
_entry.id   AF-A0A511MFQ9-F1
#
_cell.length_a   1.000
_cell.length_b   1.000
_cell.length_c   1.000
_cell.angle_alpha   90.00
_cell.angle_beta   90.00
_cell.angle_gamma   90.00
#
_symmetry.space_group_name_H-M   'P 1'
#
loop_
_entity.id
_entity.type
_entity.pdbx_description
1 polymer ?
#
loop_
_entity_poly.entity_id
_entity_poly.type
_entity_poly.pdbx_seq_one_letter_code
_entity_poly.pdbx_strand_id
1 'polypeptide(L)' 'MLETLGLLLLIQGVGGLINNLAGGSRSWFVLNYLDLPDWARLVGYLILIAVSAVILLWRKAFR' A
#
# COMPACT_ATOMS: atom_id res chain seq x y z
N MET A 1 9.69 -12.05 -9.04
CA MET A 1 10.22 -10.81 -8.43
C MET A 1 9.21 -9.66 -8.54
N LEU A 2 8.87 -9.15 -9.73
CA LEU A 2 7.91 -8.02 -9.86
C LEU A 2 6.51 -8.34 -9.33
N GLU A 3 6.02 -9.56 -9.55
CA GLU A 3 4.71 -10.01 -9.02
C GLU A 3 4.70 -10.01 -7.48
N THR A 4 5.76 -10.54 -6.87
CA THR A 4 5.94 -10.51 -5.41
C THR A 4 5.98 -9.08 -4.88
N LEU A 5 6.69 -8.17 -5.55
CA LEU A 5 6.74 -6.75 -5.18
C LEU A 5 5.34 -6.10 -5.29
N GLY A 6 4.63 -6.34 -6.39
CA GLY A 6 3.26 -5.86 -6.57
C GLY A 6 2.35 -6.32 -5.44
N LEU A 7 2.38 -7.61 -5.11
CA LEU A 7 1.60 -8.17 -4.00
C LEU A 7 1.98 -7.54 -2.65
N LEU A 8 3.27 -7.37 -2.37
CA LEU A 8 3.71 -6.72 -1.13
C LEU A 8 3.21 -5.28 -1.03
N LEU A 9 3.29 -4.51 -2.12
CA LEU A 9 2.77 -3.14 -2.17
C LEU A 9 1.25 -3.11 -2.02
N LEU A 10 0.53 -4.06 -2.60
CA LEU A 10 -0.92 -4.19 -2.43
C LEU A 10 -1.28 -4.42 -0.97
N ILE A 11 -0.60 -5.38 -0.33
CA ILE A 11 -0.84 -5.72 1.07
C ILE A 11 -0.50 -4.52 1.97
N GLN A 12 0.63 -3.85 1.71
CA GLN A 12 1.03 -2.64 2.43
C GLN A 12 -0.01 -1.51 2.28
N GLY A 13 -0.47 -1.28 1.05
CA GLY A 13 -1.46 -0.26 0.71
C GLY A 13 -2.83 -0.54 1.32
N VAL A 14 -3.44 -1.67 0.96
CA VAL A 14 -4.80 -2.03 1.40
C VAL A 14 -4.86 -2.26 2.89
N GLY A 15 -3.94 -3.08 3.43
CA GLY A 15 -3.92 -3.39 4.86
C GLY A 15 -3.65 -2.16 5.72
N GLY A 16 -2.71 -1.31 5.29
CA GLY A 16 -2.39 -0.08 6.00
C GLY A 16 -3.50 0.96 5.95
N LEU A 17 -4.21 1.06 4.82
CA LEU A 17 -5.40 1.90 4.69
C LEU A 17 -6.51 1.44 5.63
N ILE A 18 -6.85 0.16 5.62
CA ILE A 18 -7.86 -0.43 6.51
C ILE A 18 -7.47 -0.20 7.98
N ASN A 19 -6.20 -0.46 8.32
CA ASN A 19 -5.68 -0.24 9.68
C ASN A 19 -5.96 1.19 10.15
N ASN A 20 -5.64 2.21 9.34
CA ASN A 20 -5.82 3.60 9.75
C ASN A 20 -7.29 4.04 9.76
N LEU A 21 -8.11 3.55 8.84
CA LEU A 21 -9.55 3.82 8.83
C LEU A 21 -10.30 3.16 10.00
N ALA A 22 -9.78 2.04 10.53
CA ALA A 22 -10.37 1.30 11.64
C ALA A 22 -9.88 1.75 13.03
N GLY A 23 -9.40 3.00 13.18
CA GLY A 23 -8.90 3.53 14.47
C GLY A 23 -7.47 3.08 14.78
N GLY A 24 -6.60 3.15 13.77
CA GLY A 24 -5.35 2.39 13.67
C GLY A 24 -4.38 2.38 14.84
N SER A 25 -3.55 1.33 14.84
CA SER A 25 -2.46 1.09 15.79
C SER A 25 -1.13 0.91 15.06
N ARG A 26 -0.03 0.91 15.83
CA ARG A 26 1.29 0.52 15.31
C ARG A 26 1.24 -0.96 14.91
N SER A 27 1.44 -1.19 13.63
CA SER A 27 1.38 -2.47 12.91
C SER A 27 2.50 -2.50 11.87
N TRP A 28 2.75 -3.62 11.20
CA TRP A 28 3.85 -3.78 10.23
C TRP A 28 3.76 -2.94 8.94
N PHE A 29 2.75 -2.08 8.80
CA PHE A 29 2.60 -1.20 7.64
C PHE A 29 3.58 -0.03 7.73
N VAL A 30 4.45 0.12 6.74
CA VAL A 30 5.61 1.02 6.80
C VAL A 30 5.21 2.47 7.07
N LEU A 31 4.13 2.95 6.45
CA LEU A 31 3.69 4.34 6.60
C LEU A 31 3.17 4.66 8.02
N ASN A 32 2.91 3.67 8.87
CA ASN A 32 2.57 3.89 10.29
C ASN A 32 3.78 4.32 11.14
N TYR A 33 5.00 4.15 10.63
CA TYR A 33 6.23 4.53 11.32
C TYR A 33 6.80 5.86 10.81
N LEU A 34 6.19 6.46 9.79
CA LEU A 34 6.57 7.77 9.29
C LEU A 34 5.79 8.87 10.01
N ASP A 35 6.50 9.94 10.37
CA ASP A 35 5.89 11.14 10.94
C ASP A 35 5.23 11.97 9.83
N LEU A 36 4.02 11.56 9.47
CA LEU A 36 3.19 12.18 8.44
C LEU A 36 1.85 12.61 9.04
N PRO A 37 1.28 13.75 8.59
CA PRO A 37 -0.09 14.07 8.91
C PRO A 37 -1.03 13.01 8.33
N ASP A 38 -2.19 12.79 8.97
CA ASP A 38 -3.07 11.65 8.66
C ASP A 38 -3.51 11.61 7.19
N TRP A 39 -3.83 12.76 6.60
CA TRP A 39 -4.21 12.85 5.20
C TRP A 39 -3.08 12.38 4.26
N ALA A 40 -1.82 12.72 4.56
CA ALA A 40 -0.68 12.33 3.76
C ALA A 40 -0.39 10.83 3.91
N ARG A 41 -0.56 10.28 5.12
CA ARG A 41 -0.45 8.83 5.37
C ARG A 41 -1.49 8.05 4.56
N LEU A 42 -2.75 8.48 4.57
CA LEU A 42 -3.84 7.86 3.80
C LEU A 42 -3.58 7.94 2.29
N VAL A 43 -3.16 9.11 1.78
CA VAL A 43 -2.76 9.28 0.38
C VAL A 43 -1.60 8.34 0.02
N GLY A 44 -0.62 8.19 0.91
CA GLY A 44 0.49 7.27 0.72
C GLY A 44 0.02 5.82 0.53
N TYR A 45 -0.95 5.35 1.32
CA TYR A 45 -1.52 4.01 1.13
C TYR A 45 -2.24 3.88 -0.21
N LEU A 46 -2.99 4.89 -0.65
CA LEU A 46 -3.62 4.90 -1.97
C LEU A 46 -2.59 4.85 -3.11
N ILE A 47 -1.46 5.54 -2.97
CA ILE A 47 -0.35 5.48 -3.92
C ILE A 47 0.22 4.06 -4.00
N LEU A 48 0.44 3.39 -2.86
CA LEU A 48 0.93 2.01 -2.84
C LEU A 48 -0.02 1.05 -3.56
N ILE A 49 -1.34 1.22 -3.37
CA ILE A 49 -2.38 0.45 -4.08
C ILE A 49 -2.30 0.72 -5.59
N ALA A 50 -2.23 1.98 -6.01
CA ALA A 50 -2.18 2.35 -7.42
C ALA A 50 -0.93 1.80 -8.11
N VAL A 51 0.25 1.95 -7.49
CA VAL A 51 1.52 1.42 -8.03
C VAL A 51 1.47 -0.10 -8.13
N SER A 52 0.95 -0.78 -7.10
CA SER A 52 0.72 -2.23 -7.14
C SER A 52 -0.17 -2.63 -8.31
N ALA A 53 -1.31 -1.95 -8.48
CA ALA A 53 -2.25 -2.24 -9.56
C ALA A 53 -1.57 -2.10 -10.93
N VAL A 54 -0.79 -1.04 -11.14
CA VAL A 54 0.00 -0.86 -12.36
C VAL A 54 0.96 -2.02 -12.58
N ILE A 55 1.75 -2.41 -11.56
CA ILE A 55 2.72 -3.52 -11.68
C ILE A 55 2.03 -4.83 -12.02
N LEU A 56 0.97 -5.19 -11.30
CA LEU A 56 0.27 -6.47 -11.46
C LEU A 56 -0.49 -6.57 -12.78
N LEU A 57 -1.20 -5.50 -13.16
CA LEU A 57 -1.93 -5.44 -14.43
C LEU A 57 -0.99 -5.41 -15.63
N TRP A 58 0.09 -4.64 -15.55
CA TRP A 58 1.10 -4.60 -16.61
C TRP A 58 1.77 -5.97 -16.78
N ARG A 59 2.12 -6.64 -15.67
CA ARG A 59 2.65 -8.00 -15.71
C ARG A 59 1.66 -9.00 -16.32
N LYS A 60 0.35 -8.84 -16.09
CA LYS A 60 -0.68 -9.70 -16.69
C LYS A 60 -0.86 -9.44 -18.19
N ALA A 61 -0.81 -8.18 -18.62
CA ALA A 61 -1.05 -7.80 -20.01
C ALA A 61 0.12 -8.16 -20.95
N PHE A 62 1.35 -8.21 -20.44
CA PHE A 62 2.57 -8.46 -21.22
C PHE A 62 3.30 -9.75 -20.79
N ARG A 63 2.59 -10.67 -20.11
CA ARG A 63 3.04 -12.05 -19.89
C ARG A 63 2.58 -12.92 -21.04
#